data_AF-A0A962IHK0-F1
#
_entry.id   AF-A0A962IHK0-F1
#
_cell.length_a   1.000
_cell.length_b   1.000
_cell.length_c   1.000
_cell.angle_alpha   90.00
_cell.angle_beta   90.00
_cell.angle_gamma   90.00
#
_symmetry.space_group_name_H-M   'P 1'
#
loop_
_entity.id
_entity.type
_entity.pdbx_description
1 polymer ?
#
loop_
_entity_poly.entity_id
_entity_poly.type
_entity_poly.pdbx_seq_one_letter_code
_entity_poly.pdbx_strand_id
1 'polypeptide(L)'
;MSAGSTGPADRQTDAALSGGATTVQADGTGAFSLPAANTSLLRRDSFFIGNAFFKQPWVTAPASTKARDGLGPLFNANSCQGCHIRDGKGEALSKPGPGPHSVLVRLGRSPANPAEQAQVRSNGTVPDPVYGDQLQPNGIPGVDGEGRLNLTLEPLPVRFADGETVTLHQPVPTLTGLKYGPPAPGLQTSVRATPVMIGLGLLEAIPEADILALADPGDADGDGISGRPNRVRDLSRQQTVLGRFGWKANQPSIAQQTAAAFHGDLGISSALFPDQPCTAAQTDCRQAPKGGEPEISAAIMAEVVFYASMLAVPARRDVDNPTVLQGQKLFEQAGCTSCHFPRFRTGSKPGFPELE
;
A
#
# COMPACT_ATOMS: atom_id res chain seq x y z
N MET A 1 28.24 21.83 26.04
CA MET A 1 29.31 20.90 26.48
C MET A 1 28.62 19.86 27.35
N SER A 2 28.29 18.66 26.87
CA SER A 2 29.20 17.60 26.45
C SER A 2 28.69 16.94 25.17
N ALA A 3 29.51 16.95 24.12
CA ALA A 3 29.33 16.08 22.97
C ALA A 3 29.82 14.69 23.40
N GLY A 4 28.88 13.80 23.74
CA GLY A 4 29.20 12.40 23.97
C GLY A 4 29.70 11.78 22.67
N SER A 5 30.97 11.37 22.65
CA SER A 5 31.53 10.59 21.54
C SER A 5 30.88 9.21 21.53
N THR A 6 30.03 8.93 20.55
CA THR A 6 29.54 7.58 20.29
C THR A 6 30.68 6.74 19.75
N GLY A 7 31.06 5.71 20.51
CA GLY A 7 32.16 4.80 20.16
C GLY A 7 31.84 3.96 18.91
N PRO A 8 32.83 3.23 18.38
CA PRO A 8 32.62 2.32 17.25
C PRO A 8 31.50 1.29 17.48
N ALA A 9 31.35 0.83 18.72
CA ALA A 9 30.29 -0.11 19.13
C ALA A 9 28.87 0.52 19.12
N ASP A 10 28.74 1.81 19.48
CA ASP A 10 27.45 2.55 19.42
C ASP A 10 27.01 2.81 17.96
N ARG A 11 27.96 3.04 17.04
CA ARG A 11 27.63 3.12 15.60
C ARG A 11 27.22 1.77 15.02
N GLN A 12 27.74 0.69 15.59
CA GLN A 12 27.47 -0.69 15.19
C GLN A 12 26.04 -1.12 15.58
N THR A 13 25.57 -0.68 16.76
CA THR A 13 24.18 -0.89 17.17
C THR A 13 23.21 -0.09 16.30
N ASP A 14 23.51 1.17 15.98
CA ASP A 14 22.62 2.00 15.15
C ASP A 14 22.47 1.47 13.71
N ALA A 15 23.55 0.97 13.10
CA ALA A 15 23.51 0.47 11.72
C ALA A 15 22.62 -0.77 11.53
N ALA A 16 22.39 -1.55 12.60
CA ALA A 16 21.51 -2.70 12.60
C ALA A 16 20.03 -2.34 12.84
N LEU A 17 19.75 -1.17 13.43
CA LEU A 17 18.41 -0.77 13.88
C LEU A 17 17.62 -0.05 12.78
N SER A 18 17.13 -0.83 11.80
CA SER A 18 16.36 -0.34 10.65
C SER A 18 15.13 0.51 11.00
N GLY A 19 14.53 0.31 12.18
CA GLY A 19 13.42 1.08 12.71
C GLY A 19 13.75 1.86 13.99
N GLY A 20 15.02 2.09 14.29
CA GLY A 20 15.44 2.68 15.58
C GLY A 20 14.96 1.82 16.76
N ALA A 21 14.38 2.45 17.78
CA ALA A 21 13.86 1.78 18.97
C ALA A 21 12.70 0.80 18.70
N THR A 22 12.06 0.89 17.53
CA THR A 22 10.98 -0.03 17.13
C THR A 22 11.50 -1.35 16.54
N THR A 23 12.80 -1.44 16.26
CA THR A 23 13.41 -2.58 15.56
C THR A 23 13.28 -3.87 16.34
N VAL A 24 12.92 -4.96 15.65
CA VAL A 24 12.88 -6.32 16.21
C VAL A 24 14.04 -7.18 15.70
N GLN A 25 14.57 -8.04 16.57
CA GLN A 25 15.59 -9.03 16.21
C GLN A 25 14.90 -10.32 15.75
N ALA A 26 14.54 -10.38 14.47
CA ALA A 26 13.86 -11.53 13.87
C ALA A 26 14.23 -11.68 12.39
N ASP A 27 14.53 -12.89 11.94
CA ASP A 27 14.90 -13.22 10.56
C ASP A 27 14.11 -14.41 9.98
N GLY A 28 13.23 -15.00 10.79
CA GLY A 28 12.36 -16.11 10.40
C GLY A 28 11.14 -15.69 9.56
N THR A 29 10.32 -16.67 9.21
CA THR A 29 9.13 -16.50 8.35
C THR A 29 8.03 -15.59 8.92
N GLY A 30 8.10 -15.26 10.21
CA GLY A 30 7.19 -14.33 10.89
C GLY A 30 7.81 -12.98 11.25
N ALA A 31 9.00 -12.65 10.74
CA ALA A 31 9.73 -11.43 11.11
C ALA A 31 8.94 -10.14 10.85
N PHE A 32 8.03 -10.14 9.87
CA PHE A 32 7.19 -8.99 9.53
C PHE A 32 5.90 -8.88 10.34
N SER A 33 5.56 -9.86 11.17
CA SER A 33 4.31 -9.92 11.91
C SER A 33 4.48 -9.57 13.41
N LEU A 34 5.56 -8.87 13.76
CA LEU A 34 5.90 -8.52 15.14
C LEU A 34 5.53 -7.06 15.45
N PRO A 35 5.04 -6.77 16.66
CA PRO A 35 4.85 -5.39 17.10
C PRO A 35 6.20 -4.69 17.28
N ALA A 36 6.23 -3.37 17.12
CA ALA A 36 7.38 -2.52 17.44
C ALA A 36 7.96 -2.88 18.82
N ALA A 37 9.28 -3.03 18.91
CA ALA A 37 9.94 -3.58 20.09
C ALA A 37 9.68 -2.77 21.39
N ASN A 38 9.53 -1.46 21.26
CA ASN A 38 9.23 -0.52 22.34
C ASN A 38 7.72 -0.41 22.68
N THR A 39 6.85 -1.23 22.07
CA THR A 39 5.41 -1.25 22.40
C THR A 39 5.17 -1.72 23.82
N SER A 40 4.55 -0.86 24.64
CA SER A 40 4.18 -1.19 26.02
C SER A 40 3.24 -2.39 26.11
N LEU A 41 3.29 -3.13 27.22
CA LEU A 41 2.43 -4.30 27.44
C LEU A 41 0.93 -3.96 27.28
N LEU A 42 0.50 -2.80 27.80
CA LEU A 42 -0.90 -2.35 27.73
C LEU A 42 -1.39 -2.09 26.29
N ARG A 43 -0.48 -1.88 25.34
CA ARG A 43 -0.82 -1.59 23.93
C ARG A 43 -0.66 -2.81 23.02
N ARG A 44 -0.12 -3.92 23.52
CA ARG A 44 0.01 -5.16 22.75
C ARG A 44 -1.34 -5.81 22.46
N ASP A 45 -2.32 -5.67 23.36
CA ASP A 45 -3.66 -6.20 23.13
C ASP A 45 -4.30 -5.60 21.87
N SER A 46 -4.25 -4.26 21.73
CA SER A 46 -4.69 -3.56 20.51
C SER A 46 -3.97 -4.07 19.26
N PHE A 47 -2.65 -4.28 19.34
CA PHE A 47 -1.90 -4.84 18.21
C PHE A 47 -2.45 -6.21 17.79
N PHE A 48 -2.69 -7.12 18.74
CA PHE A 48 -3.19 -8.46 18.43
C PHE A 48 -4.67 -8.48 18.02
N ILE A 49 -5.49 -7.56 18.54
CA ILE A 49 -6.87 -7.37 18.09
C ILE A 49 -6.89 -6.90 16.64
N GLY A 50 -6.13 -5.85 16.31
CA GLY A 50 -5.99 -5.37 14.93
C GLY A 50 -5.44 -6.43 13.99
N ASN A 51 -4.44 -7.19 14.44
CA ASN A 51 -3.90 -8.35 13.71
C ASN A 51 -5.00 -9.39 13.42
N ALA A 52 -5.84 -9.73 14.40
CA ALA A 52 -6.94 -10.66 14.18
C ALA A 52 -7.87 -10.15 13.06
N PHE A 53 -8.23 -8.86 13.05
CA PHE A 53 -9.06 -8.26 12.00
C PHE A 53 -8.39 -8.22 10.63
N PHE A 54 -7.07 -8.03 10.60
CA PHE A 54 -6.27 -8.03 9.39
C PHE A 54 -6.16 -9.43 8.74
N LYS A 55 -5.98 -10.47 9.57
CA LYS A 55 -5.68 -11.84 9.11
C LYS A 55 -6.91 -12.65 8.75
N GLN A 56 -7.96 -12.55 9.55
CA GLN A 56 -9.10 -13.45 9.45
C GLN A 56 -10.08 -12.97 8.36
N PRO A 57 -10.68 -13.90 7.59
CA PRO A 57 -11.69 -13.56 6.61
C PRO A 57 -12.88 -12.80 7.21
N TRP A 58 -13.34 -11.81 6.47
CA TRP A 58 -14.65 -11.18 6.62
C TRP A 58 -15.71 -12.08 5.97
N VAL A 59 -16.94 -11.98 6.46
CA VAL A 59 -18.07 -12.78 5.96
C VAL A 59 -19.12 -11.90 5.32
N THR A 60 -19.84 -12.46 4.35
CA THR A 60 -20.87 -11.76 3.59
C THR A 60 -22.06 -11.40 4.48
N ALA A 61 -22.60 -10.20 4.29
CA ALA A 61 -23.81 -9.78 4.99
C ALA A 61 -25.09 -10.41 4.44
N PRO A 62 -26.11 -10.65 5.30
CA PRO A 62 -26.08 -10.54 6.76
C PRO A 62 -25.48 -11.78 7.43
N ALA A 63 -24.65 -11.59 8.45
CA ALA A 63 -24.07 -12.69 9.24
C ALA A 63 -24.49 -12.65 10.73
N SER A 64 -24.39 -13.80 11.40
CA SER A 64 -24.54 -13.88 12.87
C SER A 64 -23.35 -13.26 13.60
N THR A 65 -22.16 -13.29 12.99
CA THR A 65 -20.92 -12.72 13.53
C THR A 65 -20.83 -11.21 13.23
N LYS A 66 -21.54 -10.39 14.00
CA LYS A 66 -21.67 -8.93 13.74
C LYS A 66 -20.36 -8.14 13.69
N ALA A 67 -19.31 -8.61 14.36
CA ALA A 67 -18.02 -7.93 14.36
C ALA A 67 -17.22 -8.12 13.04
N ARG A 68 -17.58 -9.08 12.19
CA ARG A 68 -16.85 -9.42 10.94
C ARG A 68 -17.78 -9.53 9.72
N ASP A 69 -18.94 -8.92 9.85
CA ASP A 69 -19.96 -8.85 8.81
C ASP A 69 -19.61 -7.74 7.79
N GLY A 70 -20.14 -7.82 6.57
CA GLY A 70 -20.04 -6.76 5.56
C GLY A 70 -19.15 -7.02 4.34
N LEU A 71 -18.61 -8.24 4.15
CA LEU A 71 -17.82 -8.53 2.94
C LEU A 71 -18.63 -8.32 1.65
N GLY A 72 -18.03 -7.66 0.67
CA GLY A 72 -18.64 -7.39 -0.64
C GLY A 72 -19.59 -6.18 -0.61
N PRO A 73 -20.43 -5.97 -1.64
CA PRO A 73 -20.93 -6.99 -2.58
C PRO A 73 -19.93 -7.45 -3.65
N LEU A 74 -19.02 -6.55 -4.03
CA LEU A 74 -17.88 -6.83 -4.91
C LEU A 74 -16.59 -6.65 -4.12
N PHE A 75 -15.61 -7.52 -4.35
CA PHE A 75 -14.35 -7.51 -3.60
C PHE A 75 -13.20 -8.15 -4.38
N ASN A 76 -11.98 -7.83 -3.98
CA ASN A 76 -10.76 -8.46 -4.49
C ASN A 76 -10.36 -9.65 -3.59
N ALA A 77 -10.34 -9.44 -2.28
CA ALA A 77 -9.97 -10.46 -1.29
C ALA A 77 -10.90 -10.38 -0.07
N ASN A 78 -11.01 -11.47 0.69
CA ASN A 78 -11.85 -11.50 1.90
C ASN A 78 -11.11 -11.17 3.20
N SER A 79 -9.81 -10.90 3.14
CA SER A 79 -8.98 -10.49 4.28
C SER A 79 -7.78 -9.69 3.76
N CYS A 80 -7.25 -8.77 4.57
CA CYS A 80 -6.06 -8.01 4.20
C CYS A 80 -4.86 -8.94 4.00
N GLN A 81 -4.69 -9.96 4.86
CA GLN A 81 -3.62 -10.95 4.72
C GLN A 81 -3.71 -11.78 3.42
N GLY A 82 -4.91 -11.93 2.83
CA GLY A 82 -5.07 -12.60 1.54
C GLY A 82 -4.23 -11.95 0.43
N CYS A 83 -3.94 -10.65 0.55
CA CYS A 83 -3.04 -9.92 -0.33
C CYS A 83 -1.67 -9.64 0.30
N HIS A 84 -1.64 -9.29 1.60
CA HIS A 84 -0.42 -9.01 2.36
C HIS A 84 0.11 -10.29 3.04
N ILE A 85 0.73 -11.16 2.24
CA ILE A 85 1.14 -12.51 2.65
C ILE A 85 2.14 -12.44 3.81
N ARG A 86 1.69 -12.77 5.02
CA ARG A 86 2.45 -12.63 6.28
C ARG A 86 3.03 -11.23 6.46
N ASP A 87 2.21 -10.21 6.19
CA ASP A 87 2.60 -8.79 6.24
C ASP A 87 3.67 -8.41 5.20
N GLY A 88 3.99 -9.36 4.32
CA GLY A 88 4.95 -9.27 3.24
C GLY A 88 4.38 -8.71 1.94
N LYS A 89 5.21 -8.77 0.90
CA LYS A 89 4.81 -8.43 -0.47
C LYS A 89 3.91 -9.51 -1.06
N GLY A 90 3.07 -9.10 -2.00
CA GLY A 90 2.37 -10.03 -2.90
C GLY A 90 3.32 -10.77 -3.83
N GLU A 91 2.77 -11.72 -4.57
CA GLU A 91 3.50 -12.51 -5.56
C GLU A 91 4.01 -11.62 -6.70
N ALA A 92 5.19 -11.96 -7.21
CA ALA A 92 5.79 -11.25 -8.34
C ALA A 92 5.03 -11.51 -9.64
N LEU A 93 4.92 -10.48 -10.49
CA LEU A 93 4.29 -10.54 -11.82
C LEU A 93 5.22 -11.17 -12.87
N SER A 94 5.85 -12.30 -12.54
CA SER A 94 6.95 -12.89 -13.33
C SER A 94 6.55 -14.14 -14.10
N LYS A 95 5.26 -14.49 -14.16
CA LYS A 95 4.75 -15.67 -14.88
C LYS A 95 3.52 -15.27 -15.73
N PRO A 96 3.38 -15.80 -16.96
CA PRO A 96 2.17 -15.62 -17.74
C PRO A 96 1.03 -16.47 -17.18
N GLY A 97 -0.21 -16.14 -17.57
CA GLY A 97 -1.43 -16.84 -17.16
C GLY A 97 -2.31 -16.01 -16.22
N PRO A 98 -3.18 -16.66 -15.42
CA PRO A 98 -4.03 -15.96 -14.47
C PRO A 98 -3.21 -15.09 -13.51
N GLY A 99 -3.66 -13.86 -13.28
CA GLY A 99 -3.02 -12.97 -12.31
C GLY A 99 -3.08 -13.56 -10.89
N PRO A 100 -2.02 -13.37 -10.07
CA PRO A 100 -2.02 -13.88 -8.71
C PRO A 100 -3.05 -13.14 -7.85
N HIS A 101 -3.53 -13.80 -6.79
CA HIS A 101 -4.55 -13.24 -5.88
C HIS A 101 -4.07 -11.96 -5.15
N SER A 102 -2.77 -11.84 -4.92
CA SER A 102 -2.14 -10.73 -4.18
C SER A 102 -1.84 -9.50 -5.05
N VAL A 103 -2.61 -9.31 -6.11
CA VAL A 103 -2.48 -8.23 -7.08
C VAL A 103 -3.84 -7.56 -7.28
N LEU A 104 -3.81 -6.25 -7.51
CA LEU A 104 -4.98 -5.51 -7.94
C LEU A 104 -4.75 -4.86 -9.30
N VAL A 105 -5.83 -4.60 -10.03
CA VAL A 105 -5.78 -3.88 -11.31
C VAL A 105 -6.56 -2.59 -11.14
N ARG A 106 -5.86 -1.45 -11.21
CA ARG A 106 -6.52 -0.16 -11.32
C ARG A 106 -7.02 0.06 -12.72
N LEU A 107 -8.22 0.63 -12.81
CA LEU A 107 -8.93 0.96 -14.02
C LEU A 107 -9.05 2.48 -14.12
N GLY A 108 -9.07 2.98 -15.35
CA GLY A 108 -9.35 4.38 -15.59
C GLY A 108 -9.34 4.71 -17.06
N ARG A 109 -9.54 5.98 -17.36
CA ARG A 109 -9.51 6.49 -18.73
C ARG A 109 -8.97 7.92 -18.75
N SER A 110 -8.57 8.36 -19.94
CA SER A 110 -8.24 9.76 -20.14
C SER A 110 -9.46 10.66 -19.88
N PRO A 111 -9.29 11.83 -19.25
CA PRO A 111 -10.37 12.78 -19.07
C PRO A 111 -10.83 13.32 -20.43
N ALA A 112 -12.13 13.36 -20.66
CA ALA A 112 -12.74 13.82 -21.91
C ALA A 112 -13.10 15.32 -21.89
N ASN A 113 -13.16 15.93 -20.70
CA ASN A 113 -13.58 17.31 -20.52
C ASN A 113 -12.91 17.98 -19.31
N PRO A 114 -12.99 19.32 -19.16
CA PRO A 114 -12.37 20.04 -18.05
C PRO A 114 -12.85 19.63 -16.66
N ALA A 115 -14.10 19.16 -16.51
CA ALA A 115 -14.63 18.70 -15.23
C ALA A 115 -13.97 17.39 -14.80
N GLU A 116 -13.83 16.44 -15.72
CA GLU A 116 -13.07 15.19 -15.50
C GLU A 116 -11.59 15.48 -15.27
N GLN A 117 -11.01 16.46 -15.96
CA GLN A 117 -9.62 16.88 -15.71
C GLN A 117 -9.45 17.41 -14.27
N ALA A 118 -10.44 18.12 -13.73
CA ALA A 118 -10.44 18.54 -12.33
C ALA A 118 -10.59 17.32 -11.39
N GLN A 119 -11.41 16.34 -11.74
CA GLN A 119 -11.54 15.08 -10.99
C GLN A 119 -10.22 14.30 -10.93
N VAL A 120 -9.42 14.26 -12.01
CA VAL A 120 -8.09 13.64 -11.97
C VAL A 120 -7.19 14.31 -10.93
N ARG A 121 -7.27 15.64 -10.78
CA ARG A 121 -6.47 16.36 -9.77
C ARG A 121 -6.90 16.05 -8.33
N SER A 122 -8.16 15.69 -8.09
CA SER A 122 -8.66 15.36 -6.76
C SER A 122 -8.58 13.87 -6.43
N ASN A 123 -8.91 13.00 -7.39
CA ASN A 123 -9.12 11.56 -7.20
C ASN A 123 -8.03 10.71 -7.86
N GLY A 124 -7.13 11.33 -8.63
CA GLY A 124 -6.00 10.67 -9.29
C GLY A 124 -6.34 9.91 -10.58
N THR A 125 -7.62 9.70 -10.88
CA THR A 125 -8.08 9.00 -12.09
C THR A 125 -9.51 9.42 -12.46
N VAL A 126 -9.89 9.19 -13.72
CA VAL A 126 -11.30 9.13 -14.13
C VAL A 126 -11.70 7.66 -14.16
N PRO A 127 -12.63 7.21 -13.31
CA PRO A 127 -13.08 5.82 -13.29
C PRO A 127 -13.73 5.40 -14.61
N ASP A 128 -13.66 4.11 -14.90
CA ASP A 128 -14.52 3.49 -15.91
C ASP A 128 -15.99 3.55 -15.43
N PRO A 129 -16.96 3.95 -16.27
CA PRO A 129 -18.35 4.06 -15.85
C PRO A 129 -19.03 2.72 -15.57
N VAL A 130 -18.48 1.60 -16.06
CA VAL A 130 -19.02 0.25 -15.87
C VAL A 130 -18.32 -0.46 -14.72
N TYR A 131 -16.99 -0.37 -14.65
CA TYR A 131 -16.13 -1.13 -13.72
C TYR A 131 -15.43 -0.28 -12.65
N GLY A 132 -15.68 1.04 -12.61
CA GLY A 132 -15.08 1.91 -11.60
C GLY A 132 -13.57 2.09 -11.79
N ASP A 133 -12.84 2.26 -10.70
CA ASP A 133 -11.39 2.56 -10.70
C ASP A 133 -10.50 1.36 -10.33
N GLN A 134 -11.11 0.20 -10.06
CA GLN A 134 -10.43 -1.03 -9.69
C GLN A 134 -11.28 -2.24 -10.08
N LEU A 135 -10.66 -3.23 -10.72
CA LEU A 135 -11.31 -4.49 -11.03
C LEU A 135 -11.61 -5.27 -9.74
N GLN A 136 -12.86 -5.69 -9.57
CA GLN A 136 -13.35 -6.56 -8.50
C GLN A 136 -13.60 -7.97 -9.02
N PRO A 137 -12.61 -8.88 -8.95
CA PRO A 137 -12.78 -10.22 -9.50
C PRO A 137 -13.86 -11.04 -8.79
N ASN A 138 -14.19 -10.76 -7.53
CA ASN A 138 -15.12 -11.59 -6.77
C ASN A 138 -16.41 -10.82 -6.42
N GLY A 139 -17.49 -11.58 -6.28
CA GLY A 139 -18.78 -11.10 -5.83
C GLY A 139 -19.38 -12.08 -4.81
N ILE A 140 -20.28 -11.58 -3.98
CA ILE A 140 -21.05 -12.40 -3.03
C ILE A 140 -22.10 -13.25 -3.76
N PRO A 141 -22.74 -14.24 -3.11
CA PRO A 141 -23.82 -14.98 -3.76
C PRO A 141 -24.91 -14.06 -4.31
N GLY A 142 -25.21 -14.19 -5.61
CA GLY A 142 -26.18 -13.36 -6.31
C GLY A 142 -25.60 -12.08 -6.94
N VAL A 143 -24.31 -11.82 -6.77
CA VAL A 143 -23.57 -10.74 -7.44
C VAL A 143 -22.39 -11.34 -8.20
N ASP A 144 -22.34 -11.13 -9.50
CA ASP A 144 -21.24 -11.66 -10.32
C ASP A 144 -19.95 -10.86 -10.09
N GLY A 145 -18.81 -11.54 -9.95
CA GLY A 145 -17.52 -10.86 -10.00
C GLY A 145 -17.28 -10.20 -11.38
N GLU A 146 -16.60 -9.06 -11.41
CA GLU A 146 -16.51 -8.21 -12.61
C GLU A 146 -15.78 -8.85 -13.78
N GLY A 147 -14.76 -9.67 -13.50
CA GLY A 147 -13.92 -10.30 -14.52
C GLY A 147 -12.66 -10.94 -13.95
N ARG A 148 -11.70 -11.28 -14.82
CA ARG A 148 -10.44 -11.93 -14.45
C ARG A 148 -9.24 -11.21 -15.09
N LEU A 149 -8.15 -11.12 -14.35
CA LEU A 149 -6.85 -10.70 -14.87
C LEU A 149 -6.12 -11.90 -15.50
N ASN A 150 -5.63 -11.73 -16.72
CA ASN A 150 -4.64 -12.58 -17.33
C ASN A 150 -3.40 -11.76 -17.70
N LEU A 151 -2.21 -12.33 -17.53
CA LEU A 151 -0.93 -11.71 -17.85
C LEU A 151 -0.26 -12.45 -19.00
N THR A 152 0.23 -11.69 -19.97
CA THR A 152 1.30 -12.15 -20.88
C THR A 152 2.61 -11.47 -20.49
N LEU A 153 3.74 -12.09 -20.83
CA LEU A 153 5.05 -11.50 -20.60
C LEU A 153 5.70 -11.20 -21.94
N GLU A 154 5.98 -9.93 -22.19
CA GLU A 154 6.68 -9.50 -23.40
C GLU A 154 8.17 -9.30 -23.10
N PRO A 155 9.08 -9.85 -23.94
CA PRO A 155 10.51 -9.61 -23.80
C PRO A 155 10.84 -8.12 -23.98
N LEU A 156 11.59 -7.55 -23.04
CA LEU A 156 12.08 -6.18 -23.08
C LEU A 156 13.62 -6.20 -23.01
N PRO A 157 14.32 -6.17 -24.15
CA PRO A 157 15.78 -6.12 -24.17
C PRO A 157 16.25 -4.76 -23.66
N VAL A 158 17.12 -4.77 -22.65
CA VAL A 158 17.77 -3.59 -22.09
C VAL A 158 19.27 -3.72 -22.36
N ARG A 159 19.82 -2.73 -23.08
CA ARG A 159 21.25 -2.68 -23.40
C ARG A 159 21.95 -1.68 -22.48
N PHE A 160 22.97 -2.14 -21.77
CA PHE A 160 23.82 -1.32 -20.93
C PHE A 160 24.87 -0.55 -21.75
N ALA A 161 25.50 0.43 -21.11
CA ALA A 161 26.47 1.32 -21.74
C ALA A 161 27.75 0.59 -22.21
N ASP A 162 28.11 -0.51 -21.56
CA ASP A 162 29.23 -1.39 -21.93
C ASP A 162 28.89 -2.34 -23.10
N GLY A 163 27.64 -2.33 -23.57
CA GLY A 163 27.14 -3.14 -24.66
C GLY A 163 26.50 -4.46 -24.25
N GLU A 164 26.55 -4.85 -22.96
CA GLU A 164 25.83 -6.01 -22.45
C GLU A 164 24.31 -5.82 -22.64
N THR A 165 23.61 -6.90 -23.00
CA THR A 165 22.14 -6.87 -23.15
C THR A 165 21.52 -7.89 -22.23
N VAL A 166 20.60 -7.44 -21.38
CA VAL A 166 19.77 -8.30 -20.53
C VAL A 166 18.31 -8.22 -21.00
N THR A 167 17.61 -9.34 -20.97
CA THR A 167 16.19 -9.38 -21.34
C THR A 167 15.33 -9.35 -20.08
N LEU A 168 14.66 -8.22 -19.85
CA LEU A 168 13.59 -8.11 -18.86
C LEU A 168 12.29 -8.68 -19.45
N HIS A 169 11.30 -8.91 -18.60
CA HIS A 169 9.97 -9.34 -19.03
C HIS A 169 8.92 -8.35 -18.51
N GLN A 170 8.19 -7.74 -19.42
CA GLN A 170 7.14 -6.78 -19.10
C GLN A 170 5.79 -7.50 -18.99
N PRO A 171 5.10 -7.42 -17.84
CA PRO A 171 3.76 -7.97 -17.71
C PRO A 171 2.74 -7.10 -18.46
N VAL A 172 2.01 -7.71 -19.37
CA VAL A 172 0.93 -7.08 -20.15
C VAL A 172 -0.42 -7.63 -19.67
N PRO A 173 -1.26 -6.80 -19.02
CA PRO A 173 -2.55 -7.22 -18.50
C PRO A 173 -3.63 -7.27 -19.58
N THR A 174 -4.41 -8.35 -19.55
CA THR A 174 -5.65 -8.49 -20.31
C THR A 174 -6.79 -8.85 -19.35
N LEU A 175 -7.91 -8.13 -19.45
CA LEU A 175 -9.12 -8.45 -18.72
C LEU A 175 -9.97 -9.43 -19.53
N THR A 176 -10.42 -10.51 -18.90
CA THR A 176 -11.23 -11.55 -19.54
C THR A 176 -12.50 -11.83 -18.74
N GLY A 177 -13.53 -12.37 -19.41
CA GLY A 177 -14.76 -12.81 -18.75
C GLY A 177 -15.58 -11.69 -18.10
N LEU A 178 -15.49 -10.47 -18.64
CA LEU A 178 -16.19 -9.29 -18.16
C LEU A 178 -17.71 -9.48 -18.11
N LYS A 179 -18.34 -9.20 -16.96
CA LYS A 179 -19.75 -9.56 -16.68
C LYS A 179 -20.77 -8.43 -16.83
N TYR A 180 -20.32 -7.18 -16.81
CA TYR A 180 -21.18 -6.00 -16.82
C TYR A 180 -21.21 -5.26 -18.16
N GLY A 181 -20.82 -5.95 -19.24
CA GLY A 181 -20.73 -5.38 -20.59
C GLY A 181 -19.32 -4.86 -20.94
N PRO A 182 -19.14 -4.25 -22.12
CA PRO A 182 -17.86 -3.70 -22.52
C PRO A 182 -17.47 -2.50 -21.64
N PRO A 183 -16.17 -2.34 -21.27
CA PRO A 183 -15.70 -1.13 -20.62
C PRO A 183 -15.76 0.07 -21.58
N ALA A 184 -15.60 1.27 -21.06
CA ALA A 184 -15.53 2.46 -21.89
C ALA A 184 -14.35 2.41 -22.87
N PRO A 185 -14.48 2.98 -24.08
CA PRO A 185 -13.37 3.11 -25.01
C PRO A 185 -12.18 3.84 -24.37
N GLY A 186 -10.97 3.34 -24.61
CA GLY A 186 -9.76 3.90 -24.04
C GLY A 186 -9.51 3.54 -22.58
N LEU A 187 -10.10 2.43 -22.08
CA LEU A 187 -9.76 1.85 -20.79
C LEU A 187 -8.24 1.66 -20.66
N GLN A 188 -7.69 2.19 -19.58
CA GLN A 188 -6.30 2.03 -19.16
C GLN A 188 -6.27 1.14 -17.92
N THR A 189 -5.25 0.30 -17.84
CA THR A 189 -5.04 -0.62 -16.72
C THR A 189 -3.68 -0.39 -16.09
N SER A 190 -3.61 -0.56 -14.76
CA SER A 190 -2.36 -0.53 -14.00
C SER A 190 -2.36 -1.66 -12.98
N VAL A 191 -1.55 -2.68 -13.25
CA VAL A 191 -1.37 -3.83 -12.35
C VAL A 191 -0.48 -3.42 -11.19
N ARG A 192 -0.90 -3.72 -9.97
CA ARG A 192 -0.16 -3.38 -8.74
C ARG A 192 0.00 -4.60 -7.87
N ALA A 193 1.25 -5.01 -7.65
CA ALA A 193 1.60 -6.01 -6.65
C ALA A 193 1.41 -5.45 -5.24
N THR A 194 0.95 -6.28 -4.31
CA THR A 194 0.73 -5.82 -2.94
C THR A 194 2.05 -5.43 -2.24
N PRO A 195 2.17 -4.24 -1.63
CA PRO A 195 3.38 -3.83 -0.92
C PRO A 195 3.50 -4.50 0.47
N VAL A 196 4.70 -4.45 1.04
CA VAL A 196 4.99 -4.89 2.41
C VAL A 196 4.36 -3.94 3.45
N MET A 197 3.99 -4.46 4.61
CA MET A 197 3.28 -3.71 5.66
C MET A 197 4.18 -3.16 6.79
N ILE A 198 5.43 -3.62 6.89
CA ILE A 198 6.32 -3.20 7.98
C ILE A 198 6.72 -1.73 7.88
N GLY A 199 6.88 -1.07 9.03
CA GLY A 199 7.46 0.28 9.09
C GLY A 199 6.56 1.40 8.54
N LEU A 200 5.32 1.12 8.15
CA LEU A 200 4.41 2.15 7.63
C LEU A 200 4.22 3.29 8.64
N GLY A 201 4.14 2.97 9.95
CA GLY A 201 4.04 3.99 10.99
C GLY A 201 5.24 4.93 11.03
N LEU A 202 6.45 4.41 10.85
CA LEU A 202 7.68 5.22 10.77
C LEU A 202 7.64 6.12 9.52
N LEU A 203 7.21 5.60 8.36
CA LEU A 203 7.06 6.38 7.13
C LEU A 203 6.01 7.50 7.27
N GLU A 204 4.92 7.23 7.98
CA GLU A 204 3.91 8.26 8.29
C GLU A 204 4.47 9.35 9.20
N ALA A 205 5.34 8.97 10.15
CA ALA A 205 5.96 9.87 11.10
C ALA A 205 7.09 10.73 10.51
N ILE A 206 7.55 10.48 9.28
CA ILE A 206 8.53 11.36 8.61
C ILE A 206 7.92 12.76 8.43
N PRO A 207 8.55 13.84 8.95
CA PRO A 207 8.07 15.20 8.75
C PRO A 207 7.84 15.53 7.27
N GLU A 208 6.74 16.20 6.95
CA GLU A 208 6.46 16.59 5.56
C GLU A 208 7.58 17.48 4.98
N ALA A 209 8.15 18.38 5.79
CA ALA A 209 9.26 19.24 5.37
C ALA A 209 10.47 18.43 4.88
N ASP A 210 10.78 17.31 5.53
CA ASP A 210 11.91 16.46 5.16
C ASP A 210 11.69 15.77 3.81
N ILE A 211 10.44 15.40 3.49
CA ILE A 211 10.10 14.83 2.17
C ILE A 211 10.14 15.92 1.09
N LEU A 212 9.60 17.11 1.39
CA LEU A 212 9.58 18.22 0.44
C LEU A 212 10.96 18.80 0.16
N ALA A 213 11.90 18.71 1.11
CA ALA A 213 13.29 19.10 0.91
C ALA A 213 14.01 18.26 -0.16
N LEU A 214 13.47 17.09 -0.50
CA LEU A 214 14.00 16.17 -1.52
C LEU A 214 13.32 16.36 -2.88
N ALA A 215 12.37 17.29 -2.98
CA ALA A 215 11.70 17.58 -4.24
C ALA A 215 12.62 18.40 -5.14
N ASP A 216 13.01 17.81 -6.27
CA ASP A 216 13.67 18.51 -7.35
C ASP A 216 12.88 18.31 -8.66
N PRO A 217 11.75 19.01 -8.86
CA PRO A 217 10.93 18.79 -10.05
C PRO A 217 11.62 19.21 -11.37
N GLY A 218 12.68 20.02 -11.28
CA GLY A 218 13.36 20.67 -12.39
C GLY A 218 14.78 20.15 -12.66
N ASP A 219 15.26 19.17 -11.89
CA ASP A 219 16.64 18.64 -11.99
C ASP A 219 17.66 19.79 -11.90
N ALA A 220 17.55 20.57 -10.83
CA ALA A 220 18.31 21.80 -10.61
C ALA A 220 19.80 21.53 -10.34
N ASP A 221 20.14 20.35 -9.82
CA ASP A 221 21.51 19.91 -9.62
C ASP A 221 22.11 19.14 -10.82
N GLY A 222 21.29 18.78 -11.81
CA GLY A 222 21.70 18.16 -13.05
C GLY A 222 22.15 16.71 -12.89
N ASP A 223 21.68 16.02 -11.84
CA ASP A 223 21.96 14.61 -11.61
C ASP A 223 21.04 13.66 -12.43
N GLY A 224 20.05 14.22 -13.13
CA GLY A 224 19.10 13.49 -13.97
C GLY A 224 17.86 12.99 -13.22
N ILE A 225 17.68 13.35 -11.94
CA ILE A 225 16.59 12.89 -11.07
C ILE A 225 15.61 14.04 -10.83
N SER A 226 14.39 13.90 -11.36
CA SER A 226 13.33 14.88 -11.15
C SER A 226 12.31 14.46 -10.08
N GLY A 227 12.67 14.57 -8.79
CA GLY A 227 11.80 14.21 -7.66
C GLY A 227 10.54 15.08 -7.55
N ARG A 228 9.34 14.46 -7.55
CA ARG A 228 8.05 15.18 -7.51
C ARG A 228 7.11 14.62 -6.44
N PRO A 229 6.81 15.37 -5.36
CA PRO A 229 5.85 14.92 -4.36
C PRO A 229 4.43 14.91 -4.94
N ASN A 230 3.68 13.86 -4.63
CA ASN A 230 2.26 13.81 -5.01
C ASN A 230 1.40 14.56 -3.99
N ARG A 231 0.32 15.20 -4.45
CA ARG A 231 -0.64 15.91 -3.62
C ARG A 231 -2.01 15.25 -3.74
N VAL A 232 -2.63 14.95 -2.61
CA VAL A 232 -3.85 14.14 -2.54
C VAL A 232 -4.86 14.74 -1.58
N ARG A 233 -6.13 14.37 -1.74
CA ARG A 233 -7.21 14.77 -0.84
C ARG A 233 -7.17 13.95 0.45
N ASP A 234 -7.08 14.63 1.58
CA ASP A 234 -7.43 14.10 2.90
C ASP A 234 -8.95 14.26 3.09
N LEU A 235 -9.66 13.14 3.09
CA LEU A 235 -11.12 13.11 3.19
C LEU A 235 -11.60 13.46 4.60
N SER A 236 -10.81 13.21 5.64
CA SER A 236 -11.17 13.56 7.01
C SER A 236 -11.06 15.06 7.26
N ARG A 237 -9.99 15.68 6.75
CA ARG A 237 -9.71 17.11 6.93
C ARG A 237 -10.31 17.98 5.84
N GLN A 238 -10.74 17.37 4.74
CA GLN A 238 -11.19 18.08 3.55
C GLN A 238 -10.13 19.09 3.09
N GLN A 239 -8.87 18.63 2.99
CA GLN A 239 -7.72 19.41 2.53
C GLN A 239 -6.84 18.64 1.54
N THR A 240 -6.08 19.37 0.72
CA THR A 240 -5.05 18.75 -0.13
C THR A 240 -3.74 18.72 0.63
N VAL A 241 -3.15 17.53 0.79
CA VAL A 241 -1.95 17.29 1.60
C VAL A 241 -0.94 16.44 0.81
N LEU A 242 0.24 16.19 1.39
CA LEU A 242 1.22 15.26 0.84
C LEU A 242 0.64 13.83 0.77
N GLY A 243 0.76 13.20 -0.39
CA GLY A 243 0.51 11.78 -0.55
C GLY A 243 1.71 10.95 -0.10
N ARG A 244 1.46 9.82 0.58
CA ARG A 244 2.50 9.00 1.21
C ARG A 244 2.42 7.52 0.86
N PHE A 245 1.20 6.97 0.78
CA PHE A 245 0.97 5.54 0.67
C PHE A 245 0.39 5.11 -0.69
N GLY A 246 0.62 3.85 -1.02
CA GLY A 246 0.32 3.26 -2.33
C GLY A 246 1.42 3.53 -3.37
N TRP A 247 1.40 2.78 -4.46
CA TRP A 247 2.42 2.85 -5.54
C TRP A 247 2.56 4.22 -6.21
N LYS A 248 1.55 5.07 -6.11
CA LYS A 248 1.56 6.43 -6.66
C LYS A 248 1.48 7.50 -5.57
N ALA A 249 1.77 7.14 -4.31
CA ALA A 249 1.61 8.01 -3.16
C ALA A 249 0.21 8.67 -3.17
N ASN A 250 -0.84 7.87 -3.41
CA ASN A 250 -2.20 8.36 -3.65
C ASN A 250 -3.07 8.37 -2.39
N GLN A 251 -2.52 7.98 -1.24
CA GLN A 251 -3.18 8.10 0.06
C GLN A 251 -2.31 8.89 1.05
N PRO A 252 -2.91 9.81 1.85
CA PRO A 252 -2.16 10.71 2.72
C PRO A 252 -1.73 10.07 4.04
N SER A 253 -2.47 9.06 4.52
CA SER A 253 -2.31 8.49 5.84
C SER A 253 -2.58 6.98 5.83
N ILE A 254 -2.09 6.28 6.85
CA ILE A 254 -2.42 4.87 7.09
C ILE A 254 -3.93 4.73 7.28
N ALA A 255 -4.55 5.63 8.05
CA ALA A 255 -5.99 5.60 8.30
C ALA A 255 -6.84 5.66 7.02
N GLN A 256 -6.53 6.60 6.11
CA GLN A 256 -7.28 6.70 4.86
C GLN A 256 -6.94 5.55 3.90
N GLN A 257 -5.68 5.09 3.87
CA GLN A 257 -5.29 3.90 3.09
C GLN A 257 -6.02 2.64 3.57
N THR A 258 -6.15 2.44 4.88
CA THR A 258 -6.90 1.33 5.47
C THR A 258 -8.38 1.41 5.12
N ALA A 259 -9.01 2.59 5.26
CA ALA A 259 -10.41 2.77 4.89
C ALA A 259 -10.65 2.56 3.38
N ALA A 260 -9.73 3.03 2.53
CA ALA A 260 -9.78 2.80 1.09
C ALA A 260 -9.59 1.33 0.71
N ALA A 261 -8.76 0.58 1.46
CA ALA A 261 -8.59 -0.86 1.28
C ALA A 261 -9.83 -1.64 1.72
N PHE A 262 -10.46 -1.27 2.84
CA PHE A 262 -11.75 -1.86 3.23
C PHE A 262 -12.80 -1.71 2.12
N HIS A 263 -12.97 -0.50 1.59
CA HIS A 263 -13.91 -0.23 0.51
C HIS A 263 -13.52 -0.91 -0.81
N GLY A 264 -12.29 -0.67 -1.28
CA GLY A 264 -11.86 -1.10 -2.61
C GLY A 264 -11.45 -2.58 -2.69
N ASP A 265 -10.95 -3.18 -1.62
CA ASP A 265 -10.41 -4.55 -1.68
C ASP A 265 -11.34 -5.58 -1.02
N LEU A 266 -12.12 -5.17 -0.02
CA LEU A 266 -13.07 -6.04 0.70
C LEU A 266 -14.55 -5.70 0.46
N GLY A 267 -14.85 -4.57 -0.16
CA GLY A 267 -16.23 -4.10 -0.33
C GLY A 267 -16.86 -3.50 0.93
N ILE A 268 -16.11 -3.32 2.02
CA ILE A 268 -16.68 -2.92 3.31
C ILE A 268 -16.75 -1.39 3.43
N SER A 269 -17.95 -0.87 3.64
CA SER A 269 -18.19 0.57 3.86
C SER A 269 -17.65 1.05 5.22
N SER A 270 -17.22 2.32 5.27
CA SER A 270 -16.67 2.99 6.45
C SER A 270 -17.14 4.44 6.54
N ALA A 271 -16.85 5.13 7.64
CA ALA A 271 -17.18 6.55 7.78
C ALA A 271 -16.55 7.45 6.69
N LEU A 272 -15.37 7.09 6.16
CA LEU A 272 -14.71 7.84 5.07
C LEU A 272 -15.20 7.44 3.67
N PHE A 273 -15.73 6.23 3.53
CA PHE A 273 -16.23 5.65 2.29
C PHE A 273 -17.56 4.94 2.58
N PRO A 274 -18.67 5.69 2.70
CA PRO A 274 -19.95 5.15 3.18
C PRO A 274 -20.71 4.36 2.12
N ASP A 275 -20.43 4.60 0.85
CA ASP A 275 -21.07 3.92 -0.26
C ASP A 275 -20.40 2.57 -0.56
N GLN A 276 -21.13 1.67 -1.21
CA GLN A 276 -20.58 0.43 -1.74
C GLN A 276 -19.78 0.70 -3.02
N PRO A 277 -18.72 -0.06 -3.35
CA PRO A 277 -17.91 0.13 -4.55
C PRO A 277 -18.64 -0.35 -5.83
N CYS A 278 -19.92 -0.05 -5.96
CA CYS A 278 -20.77 -0.44 -7.10
C CYS A 278 -20.95 0.75 -8.06
N THR A 279 -20.85 0.50 -9.35
CA THR A 279 -21.21 1.47 -10.38
C THR A 279 -22.72 1.47 -10.66
N ALA A 280 -23.18 2.42 -11.47
CA ALA A 280 -24.56 2.46 -11.94
C ALA A 280 -24.93 1.22 -12.79
N ALA A 281 -23.96 0.61 -13.48
CA ALA A 281 -24.16 -0.56 -14.32
C ALA A 281 -24.39 -1.86 -13.52
N GLN A 282 -23.94 -1.89 -12.26
CA GLN A 282 -23.95 -3.06 -11.39
C GLN A 282 -25.18 -3.04 -10.47
N THR A 283 -26.34 -3.35 -11.05
CA THR A 283 -27.64 -3.25 -10.36
C THR A 283 -27.78 -4.25 -9.21
N ASP A 284 -27.32 -5.48 -9.41
CA ASP A 284 -27.22 -6.54 -8.41
C ASP A 284 -26.33 -6.13 -7.23
N CYS A 285 -25.15 -5.58 -7.49
CA CYS A 285 -24.25 -5.04 -6.47
C CYS A 285 -24.93 -3.97 -5.62
N ARG A 286 -25.61 -3.01 -6.26
CA ARG A 286 -26.32 -1.93 -5.56
C ARG A 286 -27.52 -2.39 -4.72
N GLN A 287 -28.12 -3.54 -5.06
CA GLN A 287 -29.27 -4.11 -4.37
C GLN A 287 -28.88 -5.14 -3.31
N ALA A 288 -27.60 -5.48 -3.22
CA ALA A 288 -27.11 -6.48 -2.29
C ALA A 288 -27.34 -6.07 -0.81
N PRO A 289 -27.53 -7.05 0.09
CA PRO A 289 -27.64 -6.79 1.51
C PRO A 289 -26.38 -6.13 2.08
N LYS A 290 -26.58 -5.25 3.05
CA LYS A 290 -25.49 -4.58 3.79
C LYS A 290 -25.39 -5.09 5.22
N GLY A 291 -24.18 -5.07 5.79
CA GLY A 291 -23.91 -5.48 7.17
C GLY A 291 -24.17 -4.40 8.23
N GLY A 292 -24.41 -3.16 7.82
CA GLY A 292 -24.54 -1.98 8.69
C GLY A 292 -24.44 -0.68 7.88
N GLU A 293 -24.48 0.46 8.57
CA GLU A 293 -24.34 1.80 7.97
C GLU A 293 -23.55 2.73 8.94
N PRO A 294 -22.21 2.83 8.82
CA PRO A 294 -21.32 2.02 7.96
C PRO A 294 -21.15 0.59 8.50
N GLU A 295 -20.59 -0.29 7.68
CA GLU A 295 -20.36 -1.70 8.05
C GLU A 295 -19.20 -1.88 9.03
N ILE A 296 -18.06 -1.22 8.79
CA ILE A 296 -16.95 -1.24 9.75
C ILE A 296 -17.14 -0.17 10.83
N SER A 297 -17.11 -0.59 12.09
CA SER A 297 -17.14 0.34 13.22
C SER A 297 -15.84 1.14 13.35
N ALA A 298 -15.93 2.35 13.89
CA ALA A 298 -14.77 3.19 14.16
C ALA A 298 -13.76 2.52 15.11
N ALA A 299 -14.24 1.72 16.07
CA ALA A 299 -13.38 0.98 17.00
C ALA A 299 -12.55 -0.08 16.27
N ILE A 300 -13.17 -0.91 15.43
CA ILE A 300 -12.45 -1.93 14.66
C ILE A 300 -11.47 -1.28 13.67
N MET A 301 -11.89 -0.21 12.99
CA MET A 301 -11.00 0.57 12.12
C MET A 301 -9.75 1.06 12.87
N ALA A 302 -9.93 1.61 14.07
CA ALA A 302 -8.82 2.10 14.88
C ALA A 302 -7.83 0.97 15.25
N GLU A 303 -8.30 -0.22 15.59
CA GLU A 303 -7.45 -1.38 15.89
C GLU A 303 -6.62 -1.82 14.68
N VAL A 304 -7.23 -1.86 13.48
CA VAL A 304 -6.52 -2.22 12.25
C VAL A 304 -5.49 -1.15 11.87
N VAL A 305 -5.82 0.13 12.02
CA VAL A 305 -4.88 1.23 11.79
C VAL A 305 -3.72 1.20 12.81
N PHE A 306 -4.02 0.87 14.06
CA PHE A 306 -3.01 0.70 15.10
C PHE A 306 -2.06 -0.45 14.75
N TYR A 307 -2.59 -1.61 14.37
CA TYR A 307 -1.82 -2.75 13.89
C TYR A 307 -0.89 -2.37 12.73
N ALA A 308 -1.44 -1.77 11.66
CA ALA A 308 -0.65 -1.37 10.48
C ALA A 308 0.43 -0.31 10.81
N SER A 309 0.17 0.56 11.78
CA SER A 309 1.15 1.56 12.24
C SER A 309 2.29 0.96 13.06
N MET A 310 2.04 -0.13 13.78
CA MET A 310 2.95 -0.67 14.79
C MET A 310 3.68 -1.95 14.34
N LEU A 311 3.56 -2.35 13.07
CA LEU A 311 4.36 -3.45 12.52
C LEU A 311 5.85 -3.06 12.46
N ALA A 312 6.67 -3.78 13.19
CA ALA A 312 8.09 -3.52 13.34
C ALA A 312 8.86 -3.74 12.04
N VAL A 313 9.97 -3.03 11.89
CA VAL A 313 10.98 -3.32 10.87
C VAL A 313 12.03 -4.25 11.49
N PRO A 314 12.33 -5.42 10.89
CA PRO A 314 13.41 -6.26 11.37
C PRO A 314 14.79 -5.60 11.26
N ALA A 315 15.69 -6.01 12.16
CA ALA A 315 17.07 -5.57 12.13
C ALA A 315 17.75 -5.90 10.80
N ARG A 316 18.61 -4.99 10.33
CA ARG A 316 19.49 -5.26 9.20
C ARG A 316 20.43 -6.41 9.57
N ARG A 317 20.55 -7.39 8.68
CA ARG A 317 21.40 -8.57 8.88
C ARG A 317 22.82 -8.31 8.42
N ASP A 318 23.77 -9.04 9.01
CA ASP A 318 25.15 -9.15 8.54
C ASP A 318 25.86 -7.79 8.34
N VAL A 319 25.60 -6.82 9.22
CA VAL A 319 26.09 -5.44 9.07
C VAL A 319 27.61 -5.31 9.06
N ASP A 320 28.31 -6.26 9.68
CA ASP A 320 29.78 -6.32 9.71
C ASP A 320 30.36 -7.20 8.59
N ASN A 321 29.52 -7.88 7.80
CA ASN A 321 30.00 -8.74 6.74
C ASN A 321 30.69 -7.90 5.64
N PRO A 322 31.97 -8.18 5.29
CA PRO A 322 32.70 -7.40 4.30
C PRO A 322 31.98 -7.30 2.95
N THR A 323 31.27 -8.35 2.52
CA THR A 323 30.50 -8.35 1.27
C THR A 323 29.31 -7.41 1.33
N VAL A 324 28.62 -7.34 2.48
CA VAL A 324 27.49 -6.43 2.70
C VAL A 324 27.95 -4.97 2.73
N LEU A 325 29.08 -4.70 3.38
CA LEU A 325 29.71 -3.38 3.39
C LEU A 325 30.17 -2.94 2.00
N GLN A 326 30.74 -3.86 1.21
CA GLN A 326 31.10 -3.60 -0.17
C GLN A 326 29.85 -3.29 -1.02
N GLY A 327 28.77 -4.06 -0.86
CA GLY A 327 27.50 -3.80 -1.53
C GLY A 327 26.93 -2.42 -1.20
N GLN A 328 27.00 -2.00 0.06
CA GLN A 328 26.59 -0.65 0.47
C GLN A 328 27.39 0.44 -0.26
N LYS A 329 28.72 0.31 -0.31
CA LYS A 329 29.57 1.26 -1.04
C LYS A 329 29.21 1.34 -2.52
N LEU A 330 28.96 0.19 -3.17
CA LEU A 330 28.57 0.15 -4.57
C LEU A 330 27.20 0.81 -4.80
N PHE A 331 26.24 0.61 -3.88
CA PHE A 331 24.91 1.23 -3.95
C PHE A 331 24.99 2.76 -3.86
N GLU A 332 25.83 3.28 -2.95
CA GLU A 332 26.11 4.72 -2.83
C GLU A 332 26.82 5.26 -4.10
N GLN A 333 27.84 4.56 -4.59
CA GLN A 333 28.59 4.94 -5.79
C GLN A 333 27.75 4.94 -7.07
N ALA A 334 26.76 4.04 -7.15
CA ALA A 334 25.81 3.99 -8.25
C ALA A 334 24.73 5.09 -8.19
N GLY A 335 24.77 5.97 -7.18
CA GLY A 335 23.80 7.06 -7.01
C GLY A 335 22.43 6.60 -6.50
N CYS A 336 22.29 5.34 -6.07
CA CYS A 336 21.00 4.82 -5.64
C CYS A 336 20.43 5.56 -4.42
N THR A 337 21.29 6.17 -3.60
CA THR A 337 20.89 6.97 -2.43
C THR A 337 20.30 8.33 -2.78
N SER A 338 20.37 8.79 -4.04
CA SER A 338 19.69 10.01 -4.48
C SER A 338 18.16 9.85 -4.49
N CYS A 339 17.65 8.62 -4.60
CA CYS A 339 16.23 8.29 -4.45
C CYS A 339 15.94 7.47 -3.19
N HIS A 340 16.81 6.53 -2.84
CA HIS A 340 16.68 5.67 -1.66
C HIS A 340 17.45 6.25 -0.47
N PHE A 341 16.91 7.33 0.08
CA PHE A 341 17.54 8.06 1.20
C PHE A 341 17.83 7.10 2.37
N PRO A 342 19.08 7.11 2.89
CA PRO A 342 19.53 6.08 3.82
C PRO A 342 18.91 6.19 5.21
N ARG A 343 18.44 7.39 5.60
CA ARG A 343 17.85 7.63 6.91
C ARG A 343 16.89 8.82 6.89
N PHE A 344 15.86 8.74 7.71
CA PHE A 344 15.04 9.87 8.14
C PHE A 344 14.97 9.88 9.66
N ARG A 345 14.77 11.07 10.23
CA ARG A 345 14.35 11.19 11.63
C ARG A 345 12.83 11.31 11.66
N THR A 346 12.18 10.50 12.46
CA THR A 346 10.73 10.63 12.66
C THR A 346 10.42 11.89 13.47
N GLY A 347 9.25 12.46 13.23
CA GLY A 347 8.66 13.53 14.02
C GLY A 347 7.59 13.01 14.96
N SER A 348 6.94 13.93 15.68
CA SER A 348 5.85 13.55 16.58
C SER A 348 4.66 12.99 15.81
N LYS A 349 4.11 11.88 16.31
CA LYS A 349 2.91 11.24 15.77
C LYS A 349 1.88 11.07 16.89
N PRO A 350 0.84 11.93 16.95
CA PRO A 350 -0.17 11.86 18.00
C PRO A 350 -0.78 10.47 18.13
N GLY A 351 -0.81 9.95 19.37
CA GLY A 351 -1.32 8.62 19.69
C GLY A 351 -0.35 7.46 19.43
N PHE A 352 0.86 7.74 18.94
CA PHE A 352 1.92 6.76 18.66
C PHE A 352 3.30 7.24 19.16
N PRO A 353 3.49 7.43 20.47
CA PRO A 353 4.77 7.87 21.03
C PRO A 353 5.92 6.89 20.76
N GLU A 354 5.62 5.63 20.44
CA GLU A 354 6.62 4.63 20.07
C GLU A 354 7.35 4.91 18.76
N LEU A 355 6.80 5.79 17.91
CA LEU A 355 7.33 6.12 16.59
C LEU A 355 8.16 7.41 16.56
N GLU A 356 8.32 8.08 17.71
CA GLU A 356 9.05 9.35 17.87
C GLU A 356 10.54 9.16 18.20
#